data_AF-A0A4S8Y724-F1
#
_entry.id   AF-A0A4S8Y724-F1
#
_cell.length_a   1.000
_cell.length_b   1.000
_cell.length_c   1.000
_cell.angle_alpha   90.00
_cell.angle_beta   90.00
_cell.angle_gamma   90.00
#
_symmetry.space_group_name_H-M   'P 1'
#
loop_
_entity.id
_entity.type
_entity.pdbx_description
1 polymer ?
#
loop_
_entity_poly.entity_id
_entity_poly.type
_entity_poly.pdbx_seq_one_letter_code
_entity_poly.pdbx_strand_id
1 'polypeptide(L)'
;MELPDQMLLLEPLHCTADEIMQQGARNPTAVQRYLDCLSSGWLGQALIERYTYGESPDTPQGMLRIKSIIDGKFVDWLKPVKDEIKDDLREILEKGHDDMMEVERDLYEKAMEGTDDPGKELLSELVEMIDKGIQSMPKILVTITSKGQEIASPIELKWSYGLEDAIIRLSTKVLEKAIVGMEIKKSGRDFHILYQTDDAAGDSVTLALVEEMRQWR
;
A
#
# COMPACT_ATOMS: atom_id res chain seq x y z
N MET A 1 28.20 -17.80 3.24
CA MET A 1 28.19 -17.53 1.80
C MET A 1 28.35 -16.02 1.66
N GLU A 2 29.23 -15.52 0.80
CA GLU A 2 29.28 -14.08 0.51
C GLU A 2 28.12 -13.76 -0.43
N LEU A 3 27.25 -12.83 -0.02
CA LEU A 3 26.12 -12.38 -0.83
C LEU A 3 26.60 -11.31 -1.83
N PRO A 4 25.95 -11.16 -2.99
CA PRO A 4 26.32 -10.12 -3.94
C PRO A 4 26.11 -8.72 -3.33
N ASP A 5 27.07 -7.81 -3.54
CA ASP A 5 27.01 -6.42 -3.04
C ASP A 5 25.79 -5.62 -3.55
N GLN A 6 25.15 -6.08 -4.63
CA GLN A 6 23.93 -5.49 -5.20
C GLN A 6 22.92 -6.58 -5.54
N MET A 7 22.33 -7.19 -4.51
CA MET A 7 21.17 -8.08 -4.66
C MET A 7 19.87 -7.27 -4.54
N LEU A 8 18.99 -7.36 -5.54
CA LEU A 8 17.66 -6.77 -5.44
C LEU A 8 16.81 -7.64 -4.52
N LEU A 9 16.58 -7.17 -3.29
CA LEU A 9 15.70 -7.85 -2.33
C LEU A 9 14.25 -7.54 -2.65
N LEU A 10 13.38 -8.55 -2.63
CA LEU A 10 11.93 -8.40 -2.70
C LEU A 10 11.33 -7.88 -1.36
N GLU A 11 11.93 -6.85 -0.77
CA GLU A 11 11.50 -6.21 0.47
C GLU A 11 11.29 -4.69 0.26
N PRO A 12 10.11 -4.13 0.55
CA PRO A 12 9.83 -2.71 0.33
C PRO A 12 10.48 -1.79 1.39
N LEU A 13 10.95 -2.32 2.52
CA LEU A 13 11.44 -1.54 3.66
C LEU A 13 12.93 -1.12 3.58
N HIS A 14 13.54 -1.18 2.39
CA HIS A 14 14.95 -0.81 2.15
C HIS A 14 15.96 -1.45 3.13
N CYS A 15 15.71 -2.69 3.56
CA CYS A 15 16.65 -3.44 4.39
C CYS A 15 17.77 -4.08 3.55
N THR A 16 18.89 -4.38 4.19
CA THR A 16 19.99 -5.18 3.66
C THR A 16 19.79 -6.65 4.00
N ALA A 17 20.48 -7.55 3.29
CA ALA A 17 20.40 -8.98 3.59
C ALA A 17 20.86 -9.31 5.03
N ASP A 18 21.91 -8.63 5.50
CA ASP A 18 22.40 -8.78 6.87
C ASP A 18 21.36 -8.34 7.91
N GLU A 19 20.65 -7.25 7.65
CA GLU A 19 19.55 -6.79 8.52
C GLU A 19 18.42 -7.82 8.57
N ILE A 20 18.01 -8.39 7.44
CA ILE A 20 16.97 -9.45 7.41
C ILE A 20 17.42 -10.66 8.24
N MET A 21 18.68 -11.09 8.09
CA MET A 21 19.22 -12.21 8.88
C MET A 21 19.25 -11.93 10.39
N GLN A 22 19.38 -10.66 10.79
CA GLN A 22 19.44 -10.23 12.20
C GLN A 22 18.06 -9.95 12.82
N GLN A 23 16.99 -9.81 12.03
CA GLN A 23 15.64 -9.46 12.49
C GLN A 23 14.96 -10.51 13.38
N GLY A 24 15.61 -11.66 13.66
CA GLY A 24 15.09 -12.66 14.59
C GLY A 24 13.85 -13.39 14.06
N ALA A 25 13.84 -13.72 12.77
CA ALA A 25 12.77 -14.49 12.15
C ALA A 25 12.48 -15.79 12.93
N ARG A 26 11.20 -16.15 13.02
CA ARG A 26 10.78 -17.40 13.67
C ARG A 26 11.26 -18.63 12.89
N ASN A 27 11.40 -18.48 11.58
CA ASN A 27 12.01 -19.45 10.68
C ASN A 27 13.30 -18.89 10.04
N PRO A 28 14.46 -18.97 10.72
CA PRO A 28 15.74 -18.52 10.15
C PRO A 28 16.12 -19.26 8.86
N THR A 29 15.69 -20.51 8.71
CA THR A 29 15.94 -21.30 7.51
C THR A 29 15.20 -20.72 6.30
N ALA A 30 14.01 -20.15 6.48
CA ALA A 30 13.30 -19.45 5.42
C ALA A 30 14.06 -18.21 4.94
N VAL A 31 14.66 -17.44 5.85
CA VAL A 31 15.51 -16.30 5.50
C VAL A 31 16.70 -16.74 4.66
N GLN A 32 17.38 -17.83 5.05
CA GLN A 32 18.47 -18.36 4.24
C GLN A 32 18.00 -18.81 2.85
N ARG A 33 16.89 -19.56 2.78
CA ARG A 33 16.33 -20.02 1.50
C ARG A 33 15.90 -18.85 0.60
N TYR A 34 15.36 -17.78 1.18
CA TYR A 34 15.03 -16.56 0.45
C TYR A 34 16.25 -15.97 -0.25
N LEU A 35 17.34 -15.75 0.48
CA LEU A 35 18.57 -15.17 -0.05
C LEU A 35 19.20 -16.10 -1.11
N ASP A 36 19.20 -17.42 -0.85
CA ASP A 36 19.70 -18.42 -1.79
C ASP A 36 18.89 -18.42 -3.10
N CYS A 37 17.55 -18.34 -3.00
CA CYS A 37 16.66 -18.26 -4.16
C CYS A 37 16.91 -16.98 -4.97
N LEU A 38 17.04 -15.82 -4.31
CA LEU A 38 17.36 -14.56 -4.99
C LEU A 38 18.71 -14.62 -5.71
N SER A 39 19.74 -15.15 -5.06
CA SER A 39 21.07 -15.32 -5.66
C SER A 39 21.06 -16.24 -6.89
N SER A 40 20.10 -17.17 -6.94
CA SER A 40 19.89 -18.13 -8.03
C SER A 40 18.90 -17.63 -9.09
N GLY A 41 18.33 -16.43 -8.92
CA GLY A 41 17.32 -15.85 -9.81
C GLY A 41 15.92 -16.45 -9.69
N TRP A 42 15.64 -17.23 -8.64
CA TRP A 42 14.35 -17.89 -8.40
C TRP A 42 13.39 -16.97 -7.66
N LEU A 43 12.83 -16.00 -8.36
CA LEU A 43 12.06 -14.90 -7.79
C LEU A 43 10.76 -15.37 -7.13
N GLY A 44 10.02 -16.26 -7.79
CA GLY A 44 8.76 -16.75 -7.24
C GLY A 44 8.97 -17.55 -5.95
N GLN A 45 10.03 -18.38 -5.91
CA GLN A 45 10.36 -19.12 -4.70
C GLN A 45 10.87 -18.19 -3.61
N ALA A 46 11.70 -17.19 -3.94
CA ALA A 46 12.12 -16.19 -2.96
C ALA A 46 10.90 -15.49 -2.32
N LEU A 47 9.94 -15.01 -3.10
CA LEU A 47 8.74 -14.37 -2.55
C LEU A 47 7.96 -15.32 -1.62
N ILE A 48 7.86 -16.61 -1.96
CA ILE A 48 7.25 -17.61 -1.09
C ILE A 48 8.01 -17.74 0.24
N GLU A 49 9.34 -17.82 0.21
CA GLU A 49 10.15 -17.94 1.42
C GLU A 49 10.00 -16.71 2.34
N ARG A 50 9.91 -15.51 1.75
CA ARG A 50 9.66 -14.25 2.48
C ARG A 50 8.44 -14.33 3.38
N TYR A 51 7.33 -14.86 2.86
CA TYR A 51 6.09 -15.03 3.63
C TYR A 51 6.20 -16.05 4.78
N THR A 52 7.21 -16.92 4.76
CA THR A 52 7.39 -17.97 5.78
C THR A 52 8.34 -17.58 6.92
N TYR A 53 8.85 -16.35 6.97
CA TYR A 53 9.72 -15.89 8.06
C TYR A 53 9.08 -16.00 9.45
N GLY A 54 7.77 -15.76 9.54
CA GLY A 54 7.00 -15.82 10.78
C GLY A 54 6.54 -17.22 11.18
N GLU A 55 6.79 -18.24 10.35
CA GLU A 55 6.28 -19.60 10.53
C GLU A 55 7.17 -20.47 11.43
N SER A 56 6.65 -21.65 11.80
CA SER A 56 7.48 -22.68 12.42
C SER A 56 8.48 -23.25 11.40
N PRO A 57 9.71 -23.63 11.82
CA PRO A 57 10.63 -24.39 10.96
C PRO A 57 10.04 -25.69 10.41
N ASP A 58 9.04 -26.27 11.11
CA ASP A 58 8.33 -27.48 10.69
C ASP A 58 7.18 -27.24 9.70
N THR A 59 6.84 -25.97 9.39
CA THR A 59 5.81 -25.66 8.39
C THR A 59 6.33 -26.09 7.01
N PRO A 60 5.56 -26.90 6.25
CA PRO A 60 5.98 -27.32 4.92
C PRO A 60 6.28 -26.14 4.00
N GLN A 61 7.31 -26.28 3.16
CA GLN A 61 7.66 -25.27 2.16
C GLN A 61 6.47 -24.95 1.25
N GLY A 62 6.20 -23.67 1.02
CA GLY A 62 5.07 -23.22 0.21
C GLY A 62 3.71 -23.23 0.91
N MET A 63 3.66 -23.49 2.21
CA MET A 63 2.43 -23.47 3.02
C MET A 63 2.53 -22.51 4.21
N LEU A 64 1.40 -21.95 4.65
CA LEU A 64 1.28 -21.16 5.88
C LEU A 64 0.28 -21.81 6.83
N ARG A 65 0.55 -21.70 8.13
CA ARG A 65 -0.38 -22.14 9.17
C ARG A 65 -1.40 -21.04 9.45
N ILE A 66 -2.62 -21.23 8.98
CA ILE A 66 -3.69 -20.23 9.07
C ILE A 66 -4.76 -20.64 10.07
N LYS A 67 -5.18 -19.66 10.88
CA LYS A 67 -6.28 -19.78 11.83
C LYS A 67 -7.52 -19.11 11.23
N SER A 68 -8.55 -19.89 10.95
CA SER A 68 -9.78 -19.36 10.36
C SER A 68 -11.02 -20.09 10.88
N ILE A 69 -12.20 -19.50 10.62
CA ILE A 69 -13.49 -20.12 10.91
C ILE A 69 -14.02 -20.74 9.61
N ILE A 70 -14.09 -22.07 9.56
CA ILE A 70 -14.65 -22.83 8.44
C ILE A 70 -15.91 -23.55 8.96
N ASP A 71 -17.04 -23.35 8.29
CA ASP A 71 -18.34 -23.89 8.68
C ASP A 71 -18.72 -23.62 10.15
N GLY A 72 -18.44 -22.39 10.62
CA GLY A 72 -18.71 -21.96 11.99
C GLY A 72 -17.79 -22.59 13.06
N LYS A 73 -16.77 -23.35 12.65
CA LYS A 73 -15.78 -23.95 13.55
C LYS A 73 -14.42 -23.28 13.36
N PHE A 74 -13.80 -22.91 14.47
CA PHE A 74 -12.42 -22.48 14.46
C PHE A 74 -11.51 -23.66 14.14
N VAL A 75 -10.73 -23.55 13.07
CA VAL A 75 -9.82 -24.58 12.59
C VAL A 75 -8.45 -23.97 12.30
N ASP A 76 -7.42 -24.76 12.59
CA ASP A 76 -6.04 -24.50 12.21
C ASP A 76 -5.69 -25.44 11.05
N TRP A 77 -5.25 -24.87 9.93
CA TRP A 77 -4.99 -25.61 8.69
C TRP A 77 -3.89 -24.97 7.86
N LEU A 78 -3.42 -25.68 6.84
CA LEU A 78 -2.36 -25.19 5.93
C LEU A 78 -2.96 -24.63 4.64
N LYS A 79 -2.60 -23.41 4.30
CA LYS A 79 -2.98 -22.75 3.05
C LYS A 79 -1.75 -22.55 2.15
N PRO A 80 -1.86 -22.71 0.82
CA PRO A 80 -0.78 -22.37 -0.10
C PRO A 80 -0.37 -20.90 0.03
N VAL A 81 0.94 -20.63 0.13
CA VAL A 81 1.48 -19.27 0.30
C VAL A 81 1.01 -18.34 -0.83
N LYS A 82 1.02 -18.80 -2.08
CA LYS A 82 0.56 -17.99 -3.23
C LYS A 82 -0.87 -17.46 -3.06
N ASP A 83 -1.76 -18.27 -2.49
CA ASP A 83 -3.15 -17.86 -2.25
C ASP A 83 -3.23 -16.84 -1.11
N GLU A 84 -2.40 -17.01 -0.07
CA GLU A 84 -2.32 -16.02 1.01
C GLU A 84 -1.77 -14.68 0.53
N ILE A 85 -0.67 -14.66 -0.24
CA ILE A 85 -0.09 -13.42 -0.78
C ILE A 85 -1.16 -12.60 -1.54
N LYS A 86 -1.95 -13.29 -2.37
CA LYS A 86 -3.02 -12.65 -3.14
C LYS A 86 -4.18 -12.17 -2.27
N ASP A 87 -4.52 -12.91 -1.22
CA ASP A 87 -5.59 -12.54 -0.31
C ASP A 87 -5.17 -11.36 0.58
N ASP A 88 -3.95 -11.36 1.11
CA ASP A 88 -3.35 -10.24 1.85
C ASP A 88 -3.32 -8.98 1.01
N LEU A 89 -2.84 -9.09 -0.23
CA LEU A 89 -2.82 -7.95 -1.15
C LEU A 89 -4.23 -7.42 -1.42
N ARG A 90 -5.22 -8.31 -1.59
CA ARG A 90 -6.61 -7.88 -1.78
C ARG A 90 -7.13 -7.13 -0.56
N GLU A 91 -6.86 -7.63 0.65
CA GLU A 91 -7.28 -6.98 1.89
C GLU A 91 -6.62 -5.60 2.07
N ILE A 92 -5.34 -5.47 1.75
CA ILE A 92 -4.63 -4.18 1.79
C ILE A 92 -5.28 -3.19 0.83
N LEU A 93 -5.50 -3.60 -0.42
CA LEU A 93 -6.12 -2.76 -1.45
C LEU A 93 -7.57 -2.37 -1.12
N GLU A 94 -8.30 -3.19 -0.36
CA GLU A 94 -9.64 -2.88 0.14
C GLU A 94 -9.62 -1.83 1.26
N LYS A 95 -8.53 -1.73 2.04
CA LYS A 95 -8.42 -0.80 3.18
C LYS A 95 -8.04 0.63 2.77
N GLY A 96 -7.46 0.83 1.58
CA GLY A 96 -7.12 2.16 1.09
C GLY A 96 -5.78 2.22 0.35
N HIS A 97 -5.32 3.42 0.04
CA HIS A 97 -4.01 3.64 -0.57
C HIS A 97 -2.93 3.44 0.49
N ASP A 98 -1.81 2.82 0.10
CA ASP A 98 -0.59 2.69 0.90
C ASP A 98 0.57 2.93 -0.07
N ASP A 99 1.37 3.97 0.16
CA ASP A 99 2.52 4.32 -0.68
C ASP A 99 3.48 3.13 -0.83
N MET A 100 3.50 2.23 0.16
CA MET A 100 4.30 1.01 0.13
C MET A 100 3.88 0.06 -0.99
N MET A 101 2.62 0.12 -1.47
CA MET A 101 2.15 -0.68 -2.60
C MET A 101 2.75 -0.23 -3.93
N GLU A 102 2.97 1.07 -4.13
CA GLU A 102 3.66 1.58 -5.33
C GLU A 102 5.13 1.15 -5.31
N VAL A 103 5.78 1.23 -4.15
CA VAL A 103 7.16 0.73 -3.96
C VAL A 103 7.26 -0.76 -4.22
N GLU A 104 6.34 -1.56 -3.67
CA GLU A 104 6.31 -3.00 -3.84
C GLU A 104 6.02 -3.40 -5.30
N ARG A 105 5.13 -2.68 -5.98
CA ARG A 105 4.84 -2.85 -7.41
C ARG A 105 6.06 -2.58 -8.29
N ASP A 106 6.75 -1.45 -8.07
CA ASP A 106 7.94 -1.09 -8.84
C ASP A 106 9.10 -2.05 -8.57
N LEU A 107 9.21 -2.53 -7.34
CA LEU A 107 10.19 -3.53 -6.95
C LEU A 107 9.97 -4.85 -7.71
N TYR A 108 8.72 -5.32 -7.78
CA TYR A 108 8.37 -6.52 -8.54
C TYR A 108 8.60 -6.35 -10.04
N GLU A 109 8.22 -5.21 -10.63
CA GLU A 109 8.48 -4.94 -12.04
C GLU A 109 9.98 -4.95 -12.35
N LYS A 110 10.77 -4.26 -11.53
CA LYS A 110 12.24 -4.24 -11.65
C LYS A 110 12.85 -5.62 -11.48
N ALA A 111 12.36 -6.42 -10.53
CA ALA A 111 12.86 -7.77 -10.30
C ALA A 111 12.63 -8.68 -11.51
N MET A 112 11.55 -8.46 -12.27
CA MET A 112 11.24 -9.21 -13.46
C MET A 112 12.04 -8.79 -14.71
N GLU A 113 12.80 -7.70 -14.67
CA GLU A 113 13.62 -7.27 -15.81
C GLU A 113 14.71 -8.30 -16.14
N GLY A 114 14.75 -8.77 -17.39
CA GLY A 114 15.87 -9.59 -17.90
C GLY A 114 16.01 -11.01 -17.36
N THR A 115 15.05 -11.53 -16.58
CA THR A 115 15.02 -12.93 -16.11
C THR A 115 14.10 -13.83 -16.97
N ASP A 116 14.23 -15.15 -16.88
CA ASP A 116 13.32 -16.13 -17.49
C ASP A 116 12.68 -17.05 -16.43
N ASP A 117 12.76 -16.66 -15.14
CA ASP A 117 12.25 -17.44 -14.02
C ASP A 117 10.74 -17.74 -14.16
N PRO A 118 10.29 -18.99 -14.00
CA PRO A 118 8.86 -19.33 -14.00
C PRO A 118 8.07 -18.57 -12.93
N GLY A 119 8.71 -18.18 -11.82
CA GLY A 119 8.13 -17.37 -10.76
C GLY A 119 7.73 -15.96 -11.18
N LYS A 120 8.16 -15.49 -12.36
CA LYS A 120 7.67 -14.24 -12.97
C LYS A 120 6.16 -14.17 -13.11
N GLU A 121 5.49 -15.30 -13.35
CA GLU A 121 4.04 -15.32 -13.48
C GLU A 121 3.37 -14.84 -12.19
N LEU A 122 3.87 -15.27 -11.03
CA LEU A 122 3.37 -14.80 -9.74
C LEU A 122 3.60 -13.29 -9.57
N LEU A 123 4.82 -12.80 -9.80
CA LEU A 123 5.12 -11.37 -9.66
C LEU A 123 4.29 -10.52 -10.65
N SER A 124 4.07 -11.01 -11.88
CA SER A 124 3.23 -10.33 -12.88
C SER A 124 1.77 -10.25 -12.45
N GLU A 125 1.21 -11.34 -11.92
CA GLU A 125 -0.14 -11.37 -11.35
C GLU A 125 -0.27 -10.36 -10.20
N LEU A 126 0.74 -10.25 -9.32
CA LEU A 126 0.72 -9.32 -8.20
C LEU A 126 0.83 -7.86 -8.66
N VAL A 127 1.70 -7.55 -9.63
CA VAL A 127 1.78 -6.21 -10.24
C VAL A 127 0.43 -5.83 -10.86
N GLU A 128 -0.19 -6.73 -11.62
CA GLU A 128 -1.50 -6.47 -12.22
C GLU A 128 -2.60 -6.25 -11.16
N MET A 129 -2.55 -7.00 -10.04
CA MET A 129 -3.46 -6.80 -8.91
C MET A 129 -3.24 -5.44 -8.24
N ILE A 130 -1.99 -5.02 -8.02
CA ILE A 130 -1.67 -3.70 -7.45
C ILE A 130 -2.13 -2.59 -8.40
N ASP A 131 -1.80 -2.66 -9.68
CA ASP A 131 -2.18 -1.66 -10.69
C ASP A 131 -3.71 -1.51 -10.75
N LYS A 132 -4.45 -2.63 -10.81
CA LYS A 132 -5.92 -2.62 -10.77
C LYS A 132 -6.45 -2.09 -9.45
N GLY A 133 -5.83 -2.48 -8.34
CA GLY A 133 -6.14 -2.02 -7.00
C GLY A 133 -6.08 -0.50 -6.91
N ILE A 134 -4.92 0.08 -7.22
CA ILE A 134 -4.67 1.53 -7.24
C ILE A 134 -5.65 2.25 -8.18
N GLN A 135 -5.86 1.75 -9.41
CA GLN A 135 -6.85 2.33 -10.33
C GLN A 135 -8.28 2.25 -9.81
N SER A 136 -8.58 1.26 -8.97
CA SER A 136 -9.89 1.03 -8.40
C SER A 136 -10.18 1.84 -7.14
N MET A 137 -9.15 2.43 -6.53
CA MET A 137 -9.25 3.14 -5.26
C MET A 137 -10.20 4.35 -5.35
N PRO A 138 -10.94 4.61 -4.26
CA PRO A 138 -11.81 5.78 -4.18
C PRO A 138 -10.97 7.05 -4.17
N LYS A 139 -11.32 8.01 -5.04
CA LYS A 139 -10.65 9.31 -5.03
C LYS A 139 -11.22 10.19 -3.94
N ILE A 140 -10.36 11.01 -3.33
CA ILE A 140 -10.77 12.05 -2.39
C ILE A 140 -10.53 13.39 -3.05
N LEU A 141 -11.62 14.07 -3.40
CA LEU A 141 -11.62 15.32 -4.13
C LEU A 141 -12.04 16.45 -3.19
N VAL A 142 -11.20 17.45 -3.01
CA VAL A 142 -11.51 18.66 -2.23
C VAL A 142 -11.93 19.78 -3.16
N THR A 143 -13.10 20.36 -2.90
CA THR A 143 -13.59 21.56 -3.56
C THR A 143 -13.64 22.70 -2.56
N ILE A 144 -13.00 23.82 -2.86
CA ILE A 144 -13.02 25.02 -2.00
C ILE A 144 -13.99 26.03 -2.59
N THR A 145 -14.90 26.51 -1.75
CA THR A 145 -15.95 27.48 -2.11
C THR A 145 -15.89 28.73 -1.24
N SER A 146 -16.24 29.86 -1.85
CA SER A 146 -16.44 31.16 -1.19
C SER A 146 -17.71 31.76 -1.78
N LYS A 147 -18.60 32.32 -0.95
CA LYS A 147 -19.91 32.83 -1.39
C LYS A 147 -20.73 31.81 -2.20
N GLY A 148 -20.56 30.52 -1.93
CA GLY A 148 -21.23 29.44 -2.65
C GLY A 148 -20.72 29.20 -4.09
N GLN A 149 -19.61 29.81 -4.48
CA GLN A 149 -18.96 29.60 -5.77
C GLN A 149 -17.65 28.83 -5.61
N GLU A 150 -17.39 27.89 -6.52
CA GLU A 150 -16.11 27.19 -6.62
C GLU A 150 -15.00 28.17 -7.02
N ILE A 151 -13.89 28.12 -6.29
CA ILE A 151 -12.76 29.06 -6.48
C ILE A 151 -11.69 28.45 -7.38
N ALA A 152 -11.63 27.11 -7.42
CA ALA A 152 -10.73 26.33 -8.24
C ALA A 152 -11.37 24.99 -8.59
N SER A 153 -10.83 24.34 -9.62
CA SER A 153 -11.19 22.95 -9.93
C SER A 153 -10.93 22.03 -8.74
N PRO A 154 -11.73 20.96 -8.56
CA PRO A 154 -11.54 19.99 -7.48
C PRO A 154 -10.12 19.44 -7.44
N ILE A 155 -9.55 19.36 -6.24
CA ILE A 155 -8.19 18.91 -5.99
C ILE A 155 -8.23 17.48 -5.49
N GLU A 156 -7.59 16.55 -6.20
CA GLU A 156 -7.42 15.17 -5.74
C GLU A 156 -6.31 15.09 -4.70
N LEU A 157 -6.63 14.59 -3.51
CA LEU A 157 -5.68 14.37 -2.42
C LEU A 157 -5.00 13.03 -2.61
N LYS A 158 -3.74 13.02 -3.03
CA LYS A 158 -2.98 11.77 -3.23
C LYS A 158 -2.19 11.30 -2.03
N TRP A 159 -1.92 12.17 -1.05
CA TRP A 159 -1.20 11.78 0.17
C TRP A 159 -2.04 10.99 1.17
N SER A 160 -3.36 10.92 0.96
CA SER A 160 -4.30 10.41 1.95
C SER A 160 -4.53 8.92 1.75
N TYR A 161 -4.30 8.13 2.79
CA TYR A 161 -4.44 6.66 2.76
C TYR A 161 -5.91 6.19 2.79
N GLY A 162 -6.83 7.09 3.12
CA GLY A 162 -8.27 6.82 3.08
C GLY A 162 -9.08 8.01 3.57
N LEU A 163 -10.41 7.91 3.53
CA LEU A 163 -11.28 9.02 3.91
C LEU A 163 -11.03 9.51 5.35
N GLU A 164 -10.78 8.58 6.28
CA GLU A 164 -10.54 8.94 7.69
C GLU A 164 -9.25 9.76 7.85
N ASP A 165 -8.17 9.36 7.21
CA ASP A 165 -6.90 10.08 7.21
C ASP A 165 -7.05 11.47 6.56
N ALA A 166 -7.72 11.54 5.41
CA ALA A 166 -8.11 12.81 4.80
C ALA A 166 -8.84 13.71 5.81
N ILE A 167 -9.91 13.21 6.43
CA ILE A 167 -10.74 13.97 7.38
C ILE A 167 -9.92 14.49 8.55
N ILE A 168 -9.04 13.67 9.14
CA ILE A 168 -8.26 14.07 10.32
C ILE A 168 -7.41 15.29 10.01
N ARG A 169 -6.60 15.22 8.95
CA ARG A 169 -5.69 16.31 8.58
C ARG A 169 -6.43 17.54 8.08
N LEU A 170 -7.48 17.32 7.30
CA LEU A 170 -8.38 18.37 6.81
C LEU A 170 -9.04 19.10 7.99
N SER A 171 -9.55 18.38 8.99
CA SER A 171 -10.17 18.97 10.17
C SER A 171 -9.18 19.85 10.96
N THR A 172 -7.90 19.46 11.03
CA THR A 172 -6.86 20.34 11.60
C THR A 172 -6.76 21.66 10.83
N LYS A 173 -6.84 21.64 9.50
CA LYS A 173 -6.85 22.86 8.69
C LYS A 173 -8.09 23.71 8.86
N VAL A 174 -9.26 23.08 9.05
CA VAL A 174 -10.49 23.81 9.39
C VAL A 174 -10.29 24.66 10.64
N LEU A 175 -9.60 24.12 11.66
CA LEU A 175 -9.31 24.84 12.91
C LEU A 175 -8.23 25.93 12.75
N GLU A 176 -7.29 25.76 11.83
CA GLU A 176 -6.17 26.70 11.64
C GLU A 176 -6.49 27.88 10.71
N LYS A 177 -7.53 27.79 9.88
CA LYS A 177 -7.80 28.74 8.78
C LYS A 177 -9.21 29.33 8.87
N ALA A 178 -9.51 30.32 8.03
CA ALA A 178 -10.83 30.96 7.91
C ALA A 178 -11.89 30.04 7.24
N ILE A 179 -11.88 28.75 7.55
CA ILE A 179 -12.85 27.77 7.05
C ILE A 179 -14.01 27.74 8.03
N VAL A 180 -15.21 27.99 7.53
CA VAL A 180 -16.44 28.07 8.34
C VAL A 180 -17.31 26.83 8.21
N GLY A 181 -16.99 25.94 7.27
CA GLY A 181 -17.73 24.70 7.07
C GLY A 181 -16.97 23.66 6.26
N MET A 182 -17.25 22.40 6.56
CA MET A 182 -16.81 21.22 5.82
C MET A 182 -17.99 20.28 5.62
N GLU A 183 -18.26 19.87 4.39
CA GLU A 183 -19.29 18.88 4.04
C GLU A 183 -18.65 17.74 3.26
N ILE A 184 -19.09 16.49 3.48
CA ILE A 184 -18.57 15.32 2.77
C ILE A 184 -19.71 14.64 2.02
N LYS A 185 -19.51 14.41 0.72
CA LYS A 185 -20.45 13.71 -0.16
C LYS A 185 -19.77 12.52 -0.80
N LYS A 186 -20.49 11.41 -0.92
CA LYS A 186 -20.03 10.25 -1.68
C LYS A 186 -20.70 10.26 -3.05
N SER A 187 -19.93 10.08 -4.12
CA SER A 187 -20.42 9.96 -5.50
C SER A 187 -19.83 8.71 -6.13
N GLY A 188 -20.65 7.67 -6.31
CA GLY A 188 -20.15 6.35 -6.68
C GLY A 188 -19.19 5.83 -5.62
N ARG A 189 -17.92 5.61 -5.99
CA ARG A 189 -16.85 5.21 -5.06
C ARG A 189 -16.07 6.41 -4.49
N ASP A 190 -16.12 7.56 -5.14
CA ASP A 190 -15.30 8.72 -4.80
C ASP A 190 -15.95 9.54 -3.67
N PHE A 191 -15.11 10.23 -2.92
CA PHE A 191 -15.50 11.15 -1.86
C PHE A 191 -15.19 12.58 -2.28
N HIS A 192 -16.18 13.46 -2.13
CA HIS A 192 -16.09 14.88 -2.40
C HIS A 192 -16.20 15.63 -1.07
N ILE A 193 -15.14 16.33 -0.70
CA ILE A 193 -15.08 17.16 0.50
C ILE A 193 -15.21 18.61 0.08
N LEU A 194 -16.27 19.26 0.52
CA LEU A 194 -16.55 20.66 0.25
C LEU A 194 -16.06 21.51 1.41
N TYR A 195 -15.17 22.45 1.14
CA TYR A 195 -14.68 23.45 2.06
C TYR A 195 -15.37 24.78 1.79
N GLN A 196 -15.90 25.39 2.83
CA GLN A 196 -16.46 26.74 2.76
C GLN A 196 -15.58 27.71 3.54
N THR A 197 -15.02 28.71 2.86
CA THR A 197 -14.27 29.79 3.52
C THR A 197 -15.17 30.96 3.88
N ASP A 198 -14.82 31.69 4.93
CA ASP A 198 -15.48 32.94 5.31
C ASP A 198 -15.36 33.98 4.19
N ASP A 199 -16.45 34.66 3.89
CA ASP A 199 -16.50 35.77 2.94
C ASP A 199 -15.59 36.94 3.37
N ALA A 200 -15.26 37.03 4.66
CA ALA A 200 -14.35 38.01 5.23
C ALA A 200 -12.86 37.65 5.08
N ALA A 201 -12.52 36.41 4.70
CA ALA A 201 -11.14 35.93 4.63
C ALA A 201 -10.29 36.65 3.56
N GLY A 202 -10.93 37.32 2.58
CA GLY A 202 -10.28 37.97 1.46
C GLY A 202 -9.68 36.96 0.46
N ASP A 203 -9.79 37.28 -0.84
CA ASP A 203 -9.44 36.34 -1.93
C ASP A 203 -8.00 35.80 -1.85
N SER A 204 -7.08 36.58 -1.27
CA SER A 204 -5.67 36.17 -1.08
C SER A 204 -5.50 35.00 -0.11
N VAL A 205 -6.29 34.90 0.96
CA VAL A 205 -6.17 33.82 1.95
C VAL A 205 -6.74 32.53 1.36
N THR A 206 -7.83 32.63 0.61
CA THR A 206 -8.45 31.47 -0.01
C THR A 206 -7.61 30.93 -1.17
N LEU A 207 -6.98 31.79 -1.97
CA LEU A 207 -6.01 31.37 -2.97
C LEU A 207 -4.79 30.67 -2.36
N ALA A 208 -4.29 31.16 -1.23
CA ALA A 208 -3.19 30.50 -0.51
C ALA A 208 -3.58 29.09 -0.02
N LEU A 209 -4.83 28.91 0.43
CA LEU A 209 -5.35 27.60 0.80
C LEU A 209 -5.45 26.66 -0.42
N VAL A 210 -5.90 27.15 -1.57
CA VAL A 210 -5.92 26.38 -2.82
C VAL A 210 -4.52 25.93 -3.22
N GLU A 211 -3.53 26.82 -3.16
CA GLU A 211 -2.13 26.48 -3.48
C GLU A 211 -1.53 25.49 -2.48
N GLU A 212 -1.79 25.63 -1.19
CA GLU A 212 -1.38 24.66 -0.16
C GLU A 212 -1.99 23.28 -0.45
N MET A 213 -3.29 23.22 -0.77
CA MET A 213 -3.98 21.97 -1.11
C MET A 213 -3.51 21.38 -2.45
N ARG A 214 -2.99 22.18 -3.38
CA ARG A 214 -2.38 21.65 -4.61
C ARG A 214 -1.04 20.97 -4.36
N GLN A 215 -0.31 21.37 -3.33
CA GLN A 215 0.91 20.67 -2.89
C GLN A 215 0.61 19.31 -2.27
N TRP A 216 -0.66 19.03 -1.99
CA TRP A 216 -1.17 17.77 -1.48
C TRP A 216 -1.69 16.84 -2.60
N ARG A 217 -1.44 17.22 -3.85
CA ARG A 217 -1.62 16.33 -5.00
C ARG A 217 -0.46 15.36 -5.13
#